data_AF-A0A1D9GSL7-F1
#
_entry.id   AF-A0A1D9GSL7-F1
#
_cell.length_a   1.000
_cell.length_b   1.000
_cell.length_c   1.000
_cell.angle_alpha   90.00
_cell.angle_beta   90.00
_cell.angle_gamma   90.00
#
_symmetry.space_group_name_H-M   'P 1'
#
loop_
_entity.id
_entity.type
_entity.pdbx_description
1 polymer ?
#
loop_
_entity_poly.entity_id
_entity_poly.type
_entity_poly.pdbx_seq_one_letter_code
_entity_poly.pdbx_strand_id
1 'polypeptide(L)'
;MAAVPTCAVAVRLYDQNAQAVAGATVTAQLDRYEIHDGIVVPQTFEAVTNEFGECTLDLWPNSLGSQSSNYKIKVQPTDAKGYSTIAIVPDAPTANLNEIAQLPEIPGKTDFQEYFEQAQGIADDLVNSANAAKVAAQDAQAEAESGADGSADSASASASSAAAALASAASAQQSANDAAASLQNTTTQAGAAAASATAAAGSASAASTCAGQAAASATAASSSQGSASASATAAAGSATTASGSAATATTKAGDAAASAAAAATSAATASTQAGTATTKAGEASASAMAAAGSAADAASAKTAAEAARDLAQQYSNAVAPTVAKPGDGAYTSTRVVNTVLIYDTPLTATRTVTLNTTNPAAGDTVRLTRTAAASGAYNVALGALKNLTPGQWAHATYDGAAWVLTGYGSL
;
A
#
# COMPACT_ATOMS: atom_id res chain seq x y z
N MET A 1 -68.46 -79.11 -111.46
CA MET A 1 -68.57 -79.43 -112.89
C MET A 1 -69.81 -78.72 -113.39
N ALA A 2 -69.65 -77.56 -114.02
CA ALA A 2 -70.75 -76.73 -114.45
C ALA A 2 -71.40 -77.36 -115.69
N ALA A 3 -72.72 -77.55 -115.65
CA ALA A 3 -73.48 -77.97 -116.81
C ALA A 3 -73.51 -76.82 -117.83
N VAL A 4 -73.39 -77.15 -119.12
CA VAL A 4 -73.44 -76.16 -120.20
C VAL A 4 -74.84 -75.50 -120.17
N PRO A 5 -74.93 -74.15 -120.06
CA PRO A 5 -76.22 -73.48 -119.92
C PRO A 5 -77.08 -73.66 -121.17
N THR A 6 -78.35 -74.05 -121.03
CA THR A 6 -79.27 -74.25 -122.17
C THR A 6 -80.44 -73.27 -122.12
N CYS A 7 -80.80 -72.72 -123.27
CA CYS A 7 -81.98 -71.92 -123.55
C CYS A 7 -83.05 -72.81 -124.21
N ALA A 8 -84.25 -72.86 -123.64
CA ALA A 8 -85.34 -73.66 -124.19
C ALA A 8 -86.05 -72.90 -125.33
N VAL A 9 -85.82 -73.35 -126.57
CA VAL A 9 -86.36 -72.73 -127.79
C VAL A 9 -87.67 -73.40 -128.21
N ALA A 10 -88.78 -72.66 -128.14
CA ALA A 10 -90.10 -73.13 -128.52
C ALA A 10 -90.35 -73.00 -130.03
N VAL A 11 -90.90 -74.06 -130.63
CA VAL A 11 -91.24 -74.18 -132.05
C VAL A 11 -92.73 -74.47 -132.19
N ARG A 12 -93.42 -73.72 -133.08
CA ARG A 12 -94.85 -73.87 -133.37
C ARG A 12 -95.07 -73.94 -134.87
N LEU A 13 -95.80 -74.94 -135.35
CA LEU A 13 -96.02 -75.22 -136.77
C LEU A 13 -97.51 -75.32 -137.10
N TYR A 14 -97.96 -74.45 -138.01
CA TYR A 14 -99.30 -74.43 -138.57
C TYR A 14 -99.22 -74.48 -140.10
N ASP A 15 -100.17 -75.15 -140.74
CA ASP A 15 -100.29 -75.21 -142.20
C ASP A 15 -100.94 -73.93 -142.79
N GLN A 16 -101.04 -73.87 -144.12
CA GLN A 16 -101.63 -72.74 -144.85
C GLN A 16 -103.13 -72.50 -144.57
N ASN A 17 -103.80 -73.45 -143.90
CA ASN A 17 -105.19 -73.35 -143.43
C ASN A 17 -105.26 -73.09 -141.91
N ALA A 18 -104.13 -72.72 -141.30
CA ALA A 18 -103.96 -72.51 -139.86
C ALA A 18 -104.27 -73.74 -138.99
N GLN A 19 -104.18 -74.95 -139.55
CA GLN A 19 -104.30 -76.20 -138.80
C GLN A 19 -102.92 -76.62 -138.25
N ALA A 20 -102.90 -77.16 -137.03
CA ALA A 20 -101.68 -77.61 -136.39
C ALA A 20 -101.07 -78.82 -137.10
N VAL A 21 -99.75 -78.80 -137.31
CA VAL A 21 -99.02 -79.90 -137.97
C VAL A 21 -98.40 -80.81 -136.93
N ALA A 22 -99.10 -81.91 -136.61
CA ALA A 22 -98.64 -82.92 -135.66
C ALA A 22 -97.64 -83.90 -136.30
N GLY A 23 -96.59 -84.27 -135.56
CA GLY A 23 -95.61 -85.28 -135.96
C GLY A 23 -94.48 -84.80 -136.88
N ALA A 24 -94.25 -83.49 -137.01
CA ALA A 24 -93.13 -82.94 -137.78
C ALA A 24 -91.81 -83.01 -136.99
N THR A 25 -90.72 -83.43 -137.63
CA THR A 25 -89.39 -83.45 -137.01
C THR A 25 -88.70 -82.10 -137.17
N VAL A 26 -88.18 -81.55 -136.07
CA VAL A 26 -87.39 -80.32 -136.03
C VAL A 26 -85.98 -80.62 -135.53
N THR A 27 -84.97 -80.34 -136.36
CA THR A 27 -83.55 -80.53 -136.02
C THR A 27 -82.83 -79.20 -136.02
N ALA A 28 -82.11 -78.88 -134.95
CA ALA A 28 -81.24 -77.72 -134.84
C ALA A 28 -79.76 -78.15 -134.82
N GLN A 29 -78.94 -77.52 -135.66
CA GLN A 29 -77.51 -77.82 -135.75
C GLN A 29 -76.65 -76.55 -135.70
N LEU A 30 -75.64 -76.51 -134.81
CA LEU A 30 -74.63 -75.46 -134.79
C LEU A 30 -73.77 -75.51 -136.05
N ASP A 31 -73.55 -74.36 -136.68
CA ASP A 31 -72.74 -74.24 -137.89
C ASP A 31 -71.23 -74.35 -137.64
N ARG A 32 -70.78 -74.01 -136.42
CA ARG A 32 -69.38 -74.04 -135.98
C ARG A 32 -69.21 -74.70 -134.62
N TYR A 33 -67.97 -75.06 -134.34
CA TYR A 33 -67.55 -75.60 -133.06
C TYR A 33 -67.33 -74.48 -132.04
N GLU A 34 -67.91 -74.61 -130.85
CA GLU A 34 -67.76 -73.65 -129.75
C GLU A 34 -67.15 -74.31 -128.53
N ILE A 35 -66.33 -73.51 -127.82
CA ILE A 35 -65.73 -73.87 -126.55
C ILE A 35 -66.13 -72.82 -125.53
N HIS A 36 -66.74 -73.26 -124.44
CA HIS A 36 -67.11 -72.42 -123.31
C HIS A 36 -66.45 -72.97 -122.05
N ASP A 37 -65.65 -72.16 -121.36
CA ASP A 37 -64.88 -72.54 -120.16
C ASP A 37 -64.07 -73.85 -120.32
N GLY A 38 -63.50 -74.05 -121.52
CA GLY A 38 -62.72 -75.25 -121.87
C GLY A 38 -63.54 -76.50 -122.21
N ILE A 39 -64.87 -76.44 -122.24
CA ILE A 39 -65.78 -77.54 -122.58
C ILE A 39 -66.41 -77.34 -123.97
N VAL A 40 -66.56 -78.45 -124.69
CA VAL A 40 -67.08 -78.52 -126.06
C VAL A 40 -68.60 -78.65 -126.09
N VAL A 41 -69.28 -77.76 -126.80
CA VAL A 41 -70.76 -77.73 -126.86
C VAL A 41 -71.32 -78.77 -127.87
N PRO A 42 -72.40 -79.53 -127.55
CA PRO A 42 -73.04 -80.46 -128.49
C PRO A 42 -73.61 -79.73 -129.71
N GLN A 43 -73.40 -80.29 -130.91
CA GLN A 43 -73.72 -79.59 -132.16
C GLN A 43 -75.12 -79.84 -132.72
N THR A 44 -75.82 -80.90 -132.34
CA THR A 44 -77.08 -81.30 -132.99
C THR A 44 -78.15 -81.66 -131.96
N PHE A 45 -79.37 -81.14 -132.16
CA PHE A 45 -80.52 -81.35 -131.30
C PHE A 45 -81.76 -81.64 -132.14
N GLU A 46 -82.64 -82.54 -131.71
CA GLU A 46 -83.81 -82.97 -132.47
C GLU A 46 -85.04 -83.14 -131.58
N ALA A 47 -86.22 -82.71 -132.06
CA ALA A 47 -87.51 -82.85 -131.39
C ALA A 47 -88.63 -83.10 -132.42
N VAL A 48 -89.77 -83.66 -131.98
CA VAL A 48 -90.94 -83.94 -132.83
C VAL A 48 -92.15 -83.16 -132.30
N THR A 49 -92.95 -82.56 -133.18
CA THR A 49 -94.14 -81.80 -132.78
C THR A 49 -95.29 -82.67 -132.28
N ASN A 50 -95.98 -82.21 -131.24
CA ASN A 50 -97.15 -82.87 -130.65
C ASN A 50 -98.45 -82.60 -131.46
N GLU A 51 -99.59 -83.12 -130.99
CA GLU A 51 -100.92 -82.95 -131.63
C GLU A 51 -101.35 -81.48 -131.85
N PHE A 52 -100.74 -80.54 -131.13
CA PHE A 52 -100.97 -79.10 -131.27
C PHE A 52 -99.94 -78.39 -132.17
N GLY A 53 -99.02 -79.13 -132.79
CA GLY A 53 -97.99 -78.60 -133.69
C GLY A 53 -96.82 -77.92 -132.96
N GLU A 54 -96.61 -78.22 -131.68
CA GLU A 54 -95.58 -77.58 -130.84
C GLU A 54 -94.47 -78.56 -130.41
N CYS A 55 -93.23 -78.07 -130.32
CA CYS A 55 -92.11 -78.75 -129.65
C CYS A 55 -91.10 -77.74 -129.07
N THR A 56 -90.22 -78.20 -128.17
CA THR A 56 -89.17 -77.36 -127.56
C THR A 56 -87.80 -78.01 -127.76
N LEU A 57 -86.78 -77.21 -128.07
CA LEU A 57 -85.38 -77.60 -128.24
C LEU A 57 -84.51 -76.87 -127.22
N ASP A 58 -83.75 -77.59 -126.39
CA ASP A 58 -82.79 -76.99 -125.48
C ASP A 58 -81.48 -76.70 -126.21
N LEU A 59 -81.28 -75.44 -126.62
CA LEU A 59 -80.12 -74.99 -127.40
C LEU A 59 -79.21 -74.10 -126.56
N TRP A 60 -77.91 -74.08 -126.81
CA TRP A 60 -76.97 -73.29 -126.03
C TRP A 60 -76.90 -71.82 -126.52
N PRO A 61 -76.82 -70.81 -125.62
CA PRO A 61 -76.73 -69.40 -126.01
C PRO A 61 -75.45 -69.01 -126.76
N ASN A 62 -75.59 -68.49 -127.98
CA ASN A 62 -74.44 -68.13 -128.83
C ASN A 62 -73.64 -66.92 -128.30
N SER A 63 -74.23 -66.03 -127.51
CA SER A 63 -73.54 -64.85 -126.94
C SER A 63 -72.47 -65.18 -125.90
N LEU A 64 -72.46 -66.42 -125.40
CA LEU A 64 -71.45 -66.93 -124.47
C LEU A 64 -70.28 -67.60 -125.20
N GLY A 65 -70.33 -67.63 -126.53
CA GLY A 65 -69.32 -68.21 -127.42
C GLY A 65 -68.24 -67.25 -127.84
N SER A 66 -67.11 -67.84 -128.19
CA SER A 66 -65.93 -67.09 -128.64
C SER A 66 -65.79 -67.07 -130.16
N GLN A 67 -66.54 -67.92 -130.88
CA GLN A 67 -66.31 -68.19 -132.31
C GLN A 67 -67.44 -67.70 -133.24
N SER A 68 -68.43 -66.97 -132.71
CA SER A 68 -69.55 -66.38 -133.48
C SER A 68 -70.37 -67.43 -134.25
N SER A 69 -70.84 -68.46 -133.55
CA SER A 69 -71.66 -69.54 -134.11
C SER A 69 -73.16 -69.22 -134.20
N ASN A 70 -73.87 -69.91 -135.11
CA ASN A 70 -75.31 -69.82 -135.34
C ASN A 70 -75.97 -71.22 -135.44
N TYR A 71 -77.26 -71.35 -135.14
CA TYR A 71 -78.01 -72.59 -135.31
C TYR A 71 -78.76 -72.65 -136.64
N LYS A 72 -78.52 -73.68 -137.43
CA LYS A 72 -79.31 -74.02 -138.63
C LYS A 72 -80.43 -75.00 -138.25
N ILE A 73 -81.67 -74.56 -138.37
CA ILE A 73 -82.87 -75.29 -137.94
C ILE A 73 -83.64 -75.79 -139.15
N LYS A 74 -83.87 -77.09 -139.24
CA LYS A 74 -84.63 -77.77 -140.29
C LYS A 74 -85.92 -78.32 -139.71
N VAL A 75 -87.03 -78.08 -140.38
CA VAL A 75 -88.37 -78.56 -140.03
C VAL A 75 -88.90 -79.41 -141.18
N GLN A 76 -89.24 -80.67 -140.91
CA GLN A 76 -89.76 -81.61 -141.89
C GLN A 76 -91.16 -82.11 -141.47
N PRO A 77 -92.25 -81.62 -142.10
CA PRO A 77 -93.60 -82.17 -141.94
C PRO A 77 -93.73 -83.57 -142.55
N THR A 78 -94.66 -84.38 -142.03
CA THR A 78 -94.96 -85.75 -142.48
C THR A 78 -95.60 -85.81 -143.88
N ASP A 79 -96.47 -84.85 -144.23
CA ASP A 79 -97.22 -84.83 -145.50
C ASP A 79 -96.86 -83.67 -146.45
N ALA A 80 -95.78 -82.92 -146.17
CA ALA A 80 -95.36 -81.79 -147.01
C ALA A 80 -93.82 -81.64 -147.11
N LYS A 81 -93.34 -80.83 -148.07
CA LYS A 81 -91.92 -80.49 -148.17
C LYS A 81 -91.47 -79.63 -146.99
N GLY A 82 -90.34 -79.97 -146.37
CA GLY A 82 -89.76 -79.26 -145.23
C GLY A 82 -89.15 -77.90 -145.58
N TYR A 83 -88.94 -77.08 -144.54
CA TYR A 83 -88.33 -75.74 -144.60
C TYR A 83 -87.13 -75.65 -143.63
N SER A 84 -86.18 -74.74 -143.88
CA SER A 84 -85.02 -74.52 -143.00
C SER A 84 -84.70 -73.03 -142.80
N THR A 85 -84.36 -72.65 -141.58
CA THR A 85 -83.94 -71.28 -141.19
C THR A 85 -82.64 -71.27 -140.37
N ILE A 86 -82.04 -70.10 -140.16
CA ILE A 86 -80.89 -69.89 -139.26
C ILE A 86 -81.37 -69.03 -138.09
N ALA A 87 -80.93 -69.35 -136.87
CA ALA A 87 -81.31 -68.67 -135.65
C ALA A 87 -80.12 -68.47 -134.70
N ILE A 88 -80.15 -67.38 -133.94
CA ILE A 88 -79.15 -67.05 -132.91
C ILE A 88 -79.82 -67.13 -131.54
N VAL A 89 -79.34 -68.03 -130.70
CA VAL A 89 -79.92 -68.25 -129.37
C VAL A 89 -79.33 -67.23 -128.40
N PRO A 90 -80.14 -66.34 -127.80
CA PRO A 90 -79.66 -65.37 -126.80
C PRO A 90 -79.40 -66.05 -125.44
N ASP A 91 -78.62 -65.39 -124.57
CA ASP A 91 -78.42 -65.82 -123.18
C ASP A 91 -79.65 -65.48 -122.33
N ALA A 92 -80.70 -66.28 -122.53
CA ALA A 92 -81.99 -66.19 -121.87
C ALA A 92 -82.55 -67.59 -121.59
N PRO A 93 -83.44 -67.77 -120.59
CA PRO A 93 -83.94 -69.08 -120.23
C PRO A 93 -84.88 -69.71 -121.27
N THR A 94 -85.64 -68.91 -122.03
CA THR A 94 -86.54 -69.37 -123.10
C THR A 94 -86.53 -68.41 -124.28
N ALA A 95 -86.73 -68.93 -125.50
CA ALA A 95 -86.85 -68.10 -126.71
C ALA A 95 -87.80 -68.76 -127.73
N ASN A 96 -88.45 -67.99 -128.60
CA ASN A 96 -89.26 -68.56 -129.69
C ASN A 96 -88.47 -68.61 -130.99
N LEU A 97 -88.56 -69.73 -131.73
CA LEU A 97 -87.83 -69.95 -132.97
C LEU A 97 -88.01 -68.81 -133.98
N ASN A 98 -89.23 -68.28 -134.11
CA ASN A 98 -89.54 -67.26 -135.10
C ASN A 98 -88.92 -65.89 -134.77
N GLU A 99 -88.65 -65.62 -133.48
CA GLU A 99 -88.02 -64.38 -133.01
C GLU A 99 -86.50 -64.46 -133.16
N ILE A 100 -85.91 -65.59 -132.77
CA ILE A 100 -84.46 -65.78 -132.85
C ILE A 100 -83.94 -65.97 -134.28
N ALA A 101 -84.82 -66.32 -135.23
CA ALA A 101 -84.48 -66.41 -136.64
C ALA A 101 -84.31 -65.04 -137.34
N GLN A 102 -84.68 -63.94 -136.67
CA GLN A 102 -84.61 -62.58 -137.22
C GLN A 102 -83.53 -61.71 -136.59
N LEU A 103 -82.72 -62.27 -135.68
CA LEU A 103 -81.70 -61.52 -134.96
C LEU A 103 -80.42 -61.33 -135.81
N PRO A 104 -79.81 -60.12 -135.80
CA PRO A 104 -78.55 -59.83 -136.51
C PRO A 104 -77.32 -60.44 -135.81
N GLU A 105 -76.31 -60.83 -136.59
CA GLU A 105 -75.06 -61.45 -136.10
C GLU A 105 -74.26 -60.51 -135.17
N ILE A 106 -73.71 -61.04 -134.05
CA ILE A 106 -72.92 -60.30 -133.05
C ILE A 106 -71.41 -60.54 -133.27
N PRO A 107 -70.55 -59.50 -133.42
CA PRO A 107 -69.09 -59.66 -133.45
C PRO A 107 -68.48 -59.75 -132.03
N GLY A 108 -67.56 -60.71 -131.79
CA GLY A 108 -66.95 -60.99 -130.46
C GLY A 108 -65.84 -60.01 -130.00
N LYS A 109 -65.52 -60.01 -128.68
CA LYS A 109 -64.43 -59.23 -128.01
C LYS A 109 -63.15 -60.09 -127.84
N THR A 110 -61.95 -59.50 -127.92
CA THR A 110 -60.64 -60.21 -127.78
C THR A 110 -59.81 -59.76 -126.56
N ASP A 111 -59.21 -60.71 -125.82
CA ASP A 111 -58.40 -60.67 -124.56
C ASP A 111 -57.41 -59.50 -124.28
N PHE A 112 -57.04 -58.66 -125.25
CA PHE A 112 -55.89 -57.76 -125.10
C PHE A 112 -56.14 -56.51 -124.22
N GLN A 113 -57.40 -56.12 -124.01
CA GLN A 113 -57.75 -54.93 -123.21
C GLN A 113 -57.66 -55.16 -121.69
N GLU A 114 -57.95 -56.37 -121.20
CA GLU A 114 -57.97 -56.66 -119.75
C GLU A 114 -56.56 -56.68 -119.13
N TYR A 115 -55.53 -57.07 -119.89
CA TYR A 115 -54.15 -57.15 -119.39
C TYR A 115 -53.51 -55.77 -119.13
N PHE A 116 -53.91 -54.74 -119.89
CA PHE A 116 -53.32 -53.41 -119.80
C PHE A 116 -53.85 -52.62 -118.58
N GLU A 117 -55.11 -52.82 -118.21
CA GLU A 117 -55.71 -52.21 -117.02
C GLU A 117 -55.11 -52.78 -115.73
N GLN A 118 -54.74 -54.06 -115.69
CA GLN A 118 -54.07 -54.68 -114.54
C GLN A 118 -52.65 -54.13 -114.31
N ALA A 119 -51.89 -53.89 -115.38
CA ALA A 119 -50.52 -53.38 -115.28
C ALA A 119 -50.45 -51.93 -114.76
N GLN A 120 -51.45 -51.10 -115.10
CA GLN A 120 -51.53 -49.72 -114.59
C GLN A 120 -51.84 -49.67 -113.09
N GLY A 121 -52.75 -50.52 -112.60
CA GLY A 121 -53.05 -50.61 -111.16
C GLY A 121 -51.83 -50.97 -110.31
N ILE A 122 -50.97 -51.89 -110.79
CA ILE A 122 -49.72 -52.27 -110.10
C ILE A 122 -48.73 -51.10 -110.04
N ALA A 123 -48.65 -50.28 -111.09
CA ALA A 123 -47.75 -49.13 -111.13
C ALA A 123 -48.17 -48.04 -110.13
N ASP A 124 -49.47 -47.76 -110.04
CA ASP A 124 -50.02 -46.79 -109.08
C ASP A 124 -49.84 -47.26 -107.63
N ASP A 125 -50.04 -48.55 -107.35
CA ASP A 125 -49.78 -49.14 -106.02
C ASP A 125 -48.29 -49.06 -105.64
N LEU A 126 -47.38 -49.23 -106.59
CA LEU A 126 -45.94 -49.11 -106.35
C LEU A 126 -45.53 -47.66 -106.05
N VAL A 127 -46.09 -46.69 -106.77
CA VAL A 127 -45.83 -45.25 -106.50
C VAL A 127 -46.40 -44.85 -105.14
N ASN A 128 -47.61 -45.30 -104.81
CA ASN A 128 -48.24 -45.00 -103.52
C ASN A 128 -47.47 -45.63 -102.34
N SER A 129 -47.03 -46.88 -102.48
CA SER A 129 -46.19 -47.55 -101.46
C SER A 129 -44.82 -46.90 -101.30
N ALA A 130 -44.18 -46.46 -102.39
CA ALA A 130 -42.92 -45.72 -102.34
C ALA A 130 -43.07 -44.34 -101.65
N ASN A 131 -44.16 -43.61 -101.93
CA ASN A 131 -44.47 -42.35 -101.27
C ASN A 131 -44.75 -42.54 -99.78
N ALA A 132 -45.51 -43.57 -99.40
CA ALA A 132 -45.74 -43.91 -98.00
C ALA A 132 -44.44 -44.24 -97.26
N ALA A 133 -43.53 -45.00 -97.88
CA ALA A 133 -42.22 -45.30 -97.31
C ALA A 133 -41.35 -44.05 -97.14
N LYS A 134 -41.40 -43.11 -98.09
CA LYS A 134 -40.69 -41.83 -97.98
C LYS A 134 -41.20 -40.98 -96.81
N VAL A 135 -42.52 -40.88 -96.66
CA VAL A 135 -43.14 -40.15 -95.53
C VAL A 135 -42.73 -40.79 -94.20
N ALA A 136 -42.82 -42.12 -94.08
CA ALA A 136 -42.41 -42.82 -92.87
C ALA A 136 -40.92 -42.62 -92.53
N ALA A 137 -40.04 -42.54 -93.54
CA ALA A 137 -38.62 -42.24 -93.33
C ALA A 137 -38.39 -40.79 -92.87
N GLN A 138 -39.14 -39.83 -93.42
CA GLN A 138 -39.08 -38.43 -92.99
C GLN A 138 -39.59 -38.25 -91.55
N ASP A 139 -40.68 -38.92 -91.20
CA ASP A 139 -41.23 -38.90 -89.84
C ASP A 139 -40.25 -39.53 -88.83
N ALA A 140 -39.65 -40.67 -89.16
CA ALA A 140 -38.63 -41.32 -88.32
C ALA A 140 -37.37 -40.45 -88.17
N GLN A 141 -36.95 -39.73 -89.22
CA GLN A 141 -35.84 -38.79 -89.13
C GLN A 141 -36.18 -37.61 -88.21
N ALA A 142 -37.39 -37.03 -88.33
CA ALA A 142 -37.84 -35.94 -87.47
C ALA A 142 -37.95 -36.36 -85.99
N GLU A 143 -38.44 -37.57 -85.72
CA GLU A 143 -38.44 -38.14 -84.36
C GLU A 143 -37.03 -38.34 -83.80
N ALA A 144 -36.08 -38.81 -84.64
CA ALA A 144 -34.69 -38.97 -84.23
C ALA A 144 -34.00 -37.62 -83.93
N GLU A 145 -34.24 -36.59 -84.75
CA GLU A 145 -33.75 -35.22 -84.52
C GLU A 145 -34.34 -34.65 -83.22
N SER A 146 -35.65 -34.76 -83.01
CA SER A 146 -36.29 -34.34 -81.77
C SER A 146 -35.77 -35.09 -80.53
N GLY A 147 -35.51 -36.40 -80.66
CA GLY A 147 -34.91 -37.19 -79.59
C GLY A 147 -33.47 -36.81 -79.27
N ALA A 148 -32.69 -36.43 -80.28
CA ALA A 148 -31.33 -35.91 -80.11
C ALA A 148 -31.33 -34.55 -79.40
N ASP A 149 -32.21 -33.64 -79.79
CA ASP A 149 -32.39 -32.33 -79.14
C ASP A 149 -32.80 -32.49 -77.67
N GLY A 150 -33.80 -33.34 -77.39
CA GLY A 150 -34.22 -33.62 -76.01
C GLY A 150 -33.11 -34.23 -75.14
N SER A 151 -32.23 -35.05 -75.74
CA SER A 151 -31.05 -35.59 -75.08
C SER A 151 -29.99 -34.52 -74.81
N ALA A 152 -29.78 -33.58 -75.75
CA ALA A 152 -28.87 -32.46 -75.59
C ALA A 152 -29.34 -31.47 -74.51
N ASP A 153 -30.64 -31.18 -74.46
CA ASP A 153 -31.26 -30.38 -73.40
C ASP A 153 -31.12 -31.05 -72.04
N SER A 154 -31.37 -32.36 -71.96
CA SER A 154 -31.20 -33.15 -70.73
C SER A 154 -29.75 -33.15 -70.24
N ALA A 155 -28.78 -33.26 -71.16
CA ALA A 155 -27.36 -33.18 -70.84
C ALA A 155 -26.98 -31.78 -70.32
N SER A 156 -27.50 -30.72 -70.95
CA SER A 156 -27.26 -29.33 -70.56
C SER A 156 -27.86 -28.99 -69.19
N ALA A 157 -29.07 -29.49 -68.90
CA ALA A 157 -29.71 -29.37 -67.60
C ALA A 157 -28.93 -30.11 -66.51
N SER A 158 -28.43 -31.30 -66.82
CA SER A 158 -27.58 -32.08 -65.91
C SER A 158 -26.25 -31.39 -65.63
N ALA A 159 -25.61 -30.80 -66.64
CA ALA A 159 -24.38 -30.02 -66.50
C ALA A 159 -24.60 -28.76 -65.63
N SER A 160 -25.70 -28.05 -65.84
CA SER A 160 -26.08 -26.88 -65.03
C SER A 160 -26.33 -27.25 -63.57
N SER A 161 -26.98 -28.39 -63.33
CA SER A 161 -27.23 -28.94 -61.99
C SER A 161 -25.93 -29.33 -61.29
N ALA A 162 -24.98 -29.94 -62.01
CA ALA A 162 -23.66 -30.26 -61.49
C ALA A 162 -22.86 -29.00 -61.13
N ALA A 163 -22.92 -27.96 -61.98
CA ALA A 163 -22.28 -26.67 -61.69
C ALA A 163 -22.87 -26.00 -60.44
N ALA A 164 -24.20 -26.02 -60.28
CA ALA A 164 -24.87 -25.50 -59.09
C ALA A 164 -24.49 -26.29 -57.82
N ALA A 165 -24.39 -27.61 -57.90
CA ALA A 165 -23.93 -28.45 -56.79
C ALA A 165 -22.49 -28.12 -56.38
N LEU A 166 -21.58 -27.90 -57.34
CA LEU A 166 -20.20 -27.51 -57.08
C LEU A 166 -20.12 -26.14 -56.40
N ALA A 167 -20.90 -25.17 -56.86
CA ALA A 167 -20.96 -23.83 -56.25
C ALA A 167 -21.50 -23.88 -54.80
N SER A 168 -22.50 -24.73 -54.54
CA SER A 168 -23.02 -24.97 -53.19
C SER A 168 -21.97 -25.60 -52.28
N ALA A 169 -21.22 -26.60 -52.77
CA ALA A 169 -20.13 -27.21 -52.03
C ALA A 169 -19.00 -26.22 -51.68
N ALA A 170 -18.64 -25.34 -52.63
CA ALA A 170 -17.65 -24.28 -52.39
C ALA A 170 -18.13 -23.29 -51.31
N SER A 171 -19.41 -22.91 -51.33
CA SER A 171 -20.01 -22.02 -50.33
C SER A 171 -20.05 -22.65 -48.94
N ALA A 172 -20.34 -23.96 -48.86
CA ALA A 172 -20.28 -24.72 -47.61
C ALA A 172 -18.86 -24.79 -47.05
N GLN A 173 -17.85 -25.03 -47.90
CA GLN A 173 -16.45 -25.02 -47.48
C GLN A 173 -16.02 -23.64 -46.97
N GLN A 174 -16.43 -22.55 -47.63
CA GLN A 174 -16.13 -21.20 -47.16
C GLN A 174 -16.76 -20.94 -45.78
N SER A 175 -18.02 -21.32 -45.59
CA SER A 175 -18.71 -21.20 -44.30
C SER A 175 -18.01 -21.99 -43.18
N ALA A 176 -17.49 -23.18 -43.49
CA ALA A 176 -16.71 -23.97 -42.55
C ALA A 176 -15.38 -23.28 -42.18
N ASN A 177 -14.70 -22.67 -43.16
CA ASN A 177 -13.47 -21.90 -42.92
C ASN A 177 -13.74 -20.66 -42.05
N ASP A 178 -14.82 -19.92 -42.30
CA ASP A 178 -15.21 -18.74 -41.53
C ASP A 178 -15.58 -19.10 -40.08
N ALA A 179 -16.25 -20.24 -39.88
CA ALA A 179 -16.54 -20.78 -38.56
C ALA A 179 -15.26 -21.19 -37.81
N ALA A 180 -14.30 -21.82 -38.49
CA ALA A 180 -13.00 -22.17 -37.91
C ALA A 180 -12.19 -20.92 -37.50
N ALA A 181 -12.19 -19.88 -38.34
CA ALA A 181 -11.56 -18.60 -38.02
C ALA A 181 -12.21 -17.92 -36.81
N SER A 182 -13.55 -17.96 -36.73
CA SER A 182 -14.30 -17.42 -35.59
C SER A 182 -14.00 -18.16 -34.29
N LEU A 183 -13.82 -19.47 -34.34
CA LEU A 183 -13.40 -20.28 -33.18
C LEU A 183 -11.99 -19.92 -32.72
N GLN A 184 -11.05 -19.74 -33.65
CA GLN A 184 -9.69 -19.31 -33.31
C GLN A 184 -9.70 -17.93 -32.64
N ASN A 185 -10.43 -16.96 -33.20
CA ASN A 185 -10.58 -15.63 -32.61
C ASN A 185 -11.17 -15.68 -31.19
N THR A 186 -12.20 -16.52 -30.99
CA THR A 186 -12.81 -16.71 -29.67
C THR A 186 -11.82 -17.32 -28.67
N THR A 187 -11.03 -18.30 -29.11
CA THR A 187 -10.00 -18.93 -28.27
C THR A 187 -8.91 -17.94 -27.89
N THR A 188 -8.47 -17.10 -28.81
CA THR A 188 -7.50 -16.02 -28.54
C THR A 188 -8.06 -15.00 -27.54
N GLN A 189 -9.31 -14.57 -27.70
CA GLN A 189 -9.94 -13.64 -26.76
C GLN A 189 -10.13 -14.26 -25.37
N ALA A 190 -10.48 -15.53 -25.28
CA ALA A 190 -10.55 -16.24 -24.00
C ALA A 190 -9.18 -16.28 -23.30
N GLY A 191 -8.11 -16.53 -24.05
CA GLY A 191 -6.73 -16.46 -23.53
C GLY A 191 -6.35 -15.06 -23.03
N ALA A 192 -6.69 -14.01 -23.78
CA ALA A 192 -6.44 -12.63 -23.38
C ALA A 192 -7.23 -12.23 -22.11
N ALA A 193 -8.48 -12.69 -21.99
CA ALA A 193 -9.30 -12.48 -20.80
C ALA A 193 -8.71 -13.20 -19.58
N ALA A 194 -8.25 -14.45 -19.73
CA ALA A 194 -7.59 -15.18 -18.65
C ALA A 194 -6.30 -14.49 -18.18
N ALA A 195 -5.45 -14.04 -19.11
CA ALA A 195 -4.24 -13.28 -18.78
C ALA A 195 -4.55 -11.97 -18.04
N SER A 196 -5.61 -11.27 -18.47
CA SER A 196 -6.08 -10.05 -17.79
C SER A 196 -6.56 -10.33 -16.37
N ALA A 197 -7.27 -11.44 -16.15
CA ALA A 197 -7.70 -11.87 -14.81
C ALA A 197 -6.50 -12.21 -13.90
N THR A 198 -5.48 -12.90 -14.43
CA THR A 198 -4.25 -13.17 -13.69
C THR A 198 -3.51 -11.89 -13.32
N ALA A 199 -3.41 -10.93 -14.25
CA ALA A 199 -2.81 -9.62 -13.99
C ALA A 199 -3.57 -8.87 -12.88
N ALA A 200 -4.90 -8.85 -12.93
CA ALA A 200 -5.73 -8.23 -11.90
C ALA A 200 -5.54 -8.87 -10.52
N ALA A 201 -5.45 -10.20 -10.44
CA ALA A 201 -5.17 -10.91 -9.19
C ALA A 201 -3.77 -10.58 -8.63
N GLY A 202 -2.78 -10.44 -9.51
CA GLY A 202 -1.45 -9.96 -9.15
C GLY A 202 -1.47 -8.54 -8.58
N SER A 203 -2.18 -7.61 -9.24
CA SER A 203 -2.35 -6.24 -8.75
C SER A 203 -3.07 -6.18 -7.40
N ALA A 204 -4.08 -7.01 -7.16
CA ALA A 204 -4.79 -7.09 -5.88
C ALA A 204 -3.87 -7.59 -4.74
N SER A 205 -3.01 -8.57 -5.04
CA SER A 205 -2.02 -9.09 -4.08
C SER A 205 -0.95 -8.04 -3.75
N ALA A 206 -0.48 -7.29 -4.74
CA ALA A 206 0.44 -6.17 -4.56
C ALA A 206 -0.19 -5.05 -3.71
N ALA A 207 -1.45 -4.68 -3.99
CA ALA A 207 -2.18 -3.70 -3.20
C ALA A 207 -2.33 -4.12 -1.73
N SER A 208 -2.65 -5.40 -1.47
CA SER A 208 -2.75 -5.96 -0.12
C SER A 208 -1.41 -5.90 0.62
N THR A 209 -0.31 -6.16 -0.09
CA THR A 209 1.05 -6.05 0.46
C THR A 209 1.41 -4.61 0.81
N CYS A 210 1.13 -3.66 -0.08
CA CYS A 210 1.34 -2.23 0.17
C CYS A 210 0.52 -1.72 1.36
N ALA A 211 -0.73 -2.18 1.50
CA ALA A 211 -1.57 -1.84 2.66
C ALA A 211 -0.96 -2.34 3.98
N GLY A 212 -0.41 -3.56 3.99
CA GLY A 212 0.30 -4.11 5.15
C GLY A 212 1.57 -3.30 5.50
N GLN A 213 2.36 -2.92 4.50
CA GLN A 213 3.54 -2.06 4.71
C GLN A 213 3.17 -0.69 5.28
N ALA A 214 2.11 -0.06 4.76
CA ALA A 214 1.62 1.22 5.26
C ALA A 214 1.18 1.14 6.74
N ALA A 215 0.48 0.06 7.12
CA ALA A 215 0.07 -0.18 8.51
C ALA A 215 1.29 -0.39 9.45
N ALA A 216 2.31 -1.11 8.99
CA ALA A 216 3.55 -1.29 9.73
C ALA A 216 4.29 0.04 9.93
N SER A 217 4.38 0.88 8.89
CA SER A 217 4.97 2.23 8.99
C SER A 217 4.21 3.13 9.96
N ALA A 218 2.87 3.08 9.97
CA ALA A 218 2.05 3.84 10.92
C ALA A 218 2.30 3.40 12.38
N THR A 219 2.48 2.10 12.61
CA THR A 219 2.81 1.56 13.93
C THR A 219 4.20 2.03 14.38
N ALA A 220 5.20 1.97 13.51
CA ALA A 220 6.56 2.42 13.80
C ALA A 220 6.62 3.94 14.12
N ALA A 221 5.84 4.75 13.40
CA ALA A 221 5.72 6.18 13.69
C ALA A 221 5.10 6.43 15.07
N SER A 222 4.05 5.69 15.42
CA SER A 222 3.40 5.78 16.74
C SER A 222 4.36 5.40 17.88
N SER A 223 5.14 4.33 17.71
CA SER A 223 6.18 3.94 18.68
C SER A 223 7.25 5.03 18.83
N SER A 224 7.70 5.62 17.73
CA SER A 224 8.70 6.70 17.73
C SER A 224 8.20 7.94 18.47
N GLN A 225 6.91 8.29 18.29
CA GLN A 225 6.27 9.37 19.05
C GLN A 225 6.24 9.07 20.57
N GLY A 226 5.94 7.82 20.94
CA GLY A 226 5.99 7.37 22.34
C GLY A 226 7.38 7.51 22.95
N SER A 227 8.42 7.04 22.25
CA SER A 227 9.81 7.18 22.68
C SER A 227 10.23 8.65 22.84
N ALA A 228 9.86 9.51 21.88
CA ALA A 228 10.15 10.95 21.96
C ALA A 228 9.48 11.61 23.19
N SER A 229 8.25 11.24 23.49
CA SER A 229 7.50 11.75 24.66
C SER A 229 8.14 11.31 25.97
N ALA A 230 8.60 10.05 26.05
CA ALA A 230 9.34 9.55 27.20
C ALA A 230 10.67 10.28 27.39
N SER A 231 11.43 10.50 26.31
CA SER A 231 12.67 11.28 26.35
C SER A 231 12.45 12.73 26.80
N ALA A 232 11.38 13.39 26.34
CA ALA A 232 11.03 14.74 26.78
C ALA A 232 10.71 14.78 28.29
N THR A 233 9.98 13.78 28.80
CA THR A 233 9.66 13.65 30.23
C THR A 233 10.92 13.43 31.06
N ALA A 234 11.83 12.56 30.60
CA ALA A 234 13.10 12.31 31.26
C ALA A 234 13.96 13.58 31.33
N ALA A 235 14.04 14.34 30.23
CA ALA A 235 14.77 15.61 30.19
C ALA A 235 14.18 16.65 31.16
N ALA A 236 12.85 16.77 31.24
CA ALA A 236 12.19 17.65 32.20
C ALA A 236 12.48 17.24 33.67
N GLY A 237 12.49 15.94 33.94
CA GLY A 237 12.89 15.39 35.25
C GLY A 237 14.34 15.75 35.60
N SER A 238 15.27 15.56 34.68
CA SER A 238 16.68 15.96 34.87
C SER A 238 16.84 17.46 35.12
N ALA A 239 16.11 18.31 34.40
CA ALA A 239 16.13 19.76 34.61
C ALA A 239 15.61 20.16 36.00
N THR A 240 14.57 19.48 36.49
CA THR A 240 14.05 19.69 37.86
C THR A 240 15.09 19.30 38.91
N THR A 241 15.73 18.14 38.76
CA THR A 241 16.81 17.68 39.67
C THR A 241 18.01 18.62 39.66
N ALA A 242 18.40 19.13 38.49
CA ALA A 242 19.47 20.11 38.37
C ALA A 242 19.13 21.42 39.09
N SER A 243 17.90 21.90 38.95
CA SER A 243 17.41 23.10 39.64
C SER A 243 17.39 22.91 41.17
N GLY A 244 16.96 21.76 41.66
CA GLY A 244 17.00 21.42 43.10
C GLY A 244 18.42 21.36 43.66
N SER A 245 19.35 20.77 42.90
CA SER A 245 20.78 20.74 43.25
C SER A 245 21.37 22.15 43.32
N ALA A 246 21.04 23.02 42.35
CA ALA A 246 21.50 24.41 42.33
C ALA A 246 20.96 25.23 43.53
N ALA A 247 19.69 25.04 43.88
CA ALA A 247 19.11 25.67 45.08
C ALA A 247 19.82 25.21 46.36
N THR A 248 20.07 23.90 46.49
CA THR A 248 20.80 23.33 47.64
C THR A 248 22.22 23.90 47.74
N ALA A 249 22.94 23.97 46.61
CA ALA A 249 24.27 24.57 46.56
C ALA A 249 24.25 26.04 46.97
N THR A 250 23.24 26.80 46.55
CA THR A 250 23.04 28.21 46.93
C THR A 250 22.83 28.35 48.44
N THR A 251 21.97 27.53 49.03
CA THR A 251 21.75 27.50 50.48
C THR A 251 23.05 27.18 51.23
N LYS A 252 23.80 26.17 50.78
CA LYS A 252 25.07 25.79 51.42
C LYS A 252 26.14 26.86 51.31
N ALA A 253 26.19 27.59 50.20
CA ALA A 253 27.05 28.77 50.07
C ALA A 253 26.67 29.86 51.08
N GLY A 254 25.37 30.09 51.30
CA GLY A 254 24.86 31.01 52.33
C GLY A 254 25.24 30.57 53.75
N ASP A 255 25.01 29.31 54.10
CA ASP A 255 25.39 28.73 55.40
C ASP A 255 26.89 28.90 55.68
N ALA A 256 27.72 28.64 54.67
CA ALA A 256 29.17 28.78 54.76
C ALA A 256 29.59 30.25 54.96
N ALA A 257 28.98 31.19 54.24
CA ALA A 257 29.23 32.62 54.41
C ALA A 257 28.85 33.12 55.81
N ALA A 258 27.70 32.69 56.34
CA ALA A 258 27.29 33.01 57.71
C ALA A 258 28.26 32.45 58.76
N SER A 259 28.72 31.20 58.57
CA SER A 259 29.72 30.57 59.43
C SER A 259 31.05 31.33 59.42
N ALA A 260 31.50 31.79 58.24
CA ALA A 260 32.70 32.61 58.11
C ALA A 260 32.57 33.96 58.85
N ALA A 261 31.41 34.63 58.75
CA ALA A 261 31.14 35.87 59.47
C ALA A 261 31.13 35.67 61.01
N ALA A 262 30.55 34.57 61.48
CA ALA A 262 30.55 34.20 62.90
C ALA A 262 31.97 33.93 63.42
N ALA A 263 32.80 33.24 62.63
CA ALA A 263 34.20 33.00 62.94
C ALA A 263 35.00 34.31 63.02
N ALA A 264 34.81 35.24 62.06
CA ALA A 264 35.44 36.55 62.08
C ALA A 264 35.07 37.38 63.32
N THR A 265 33.78 37.37 63.70
CA THR A 265 33.29 38.03 64.91
C THR A 265 33.91 37.44 66.18
N SER A 266 34.02 36.11 66.23
CA SER A 266 34.65 35.40 67.35
C SER A 266 36.14 35.75 67.46
N ALA A 267 36.86 35.86 66.34
CA ALA A 267 38.26 36.28 66.31
C ALA A 267 38.44 37.72 66.80
N ALA A 268 37.58 38.66 66.38
CA ALA A 268 37.60 40.04 66.87
C ALA A 268 37.33 40.13 68.38
N THR A 269 36.39 39.33 68.87
CA THR A 269 36.09 39.21 70.31
C THR A 269 37.30 38.69 71.07
N ALA A 270 37.94 37.62 70.59
CA ALA A 270 39.15 37.06 71.20
C ALA A 270 40.30 38.08 71.23
N SER A 271 40.49 38.85 70.17
CA SER A 271 41.49 39.93 70.11
C SER A 271 41.23 41.02 71.14
N THR A 272 39.96 41.44 71.30
CA THR A 272 39.55 42.42 72.31
C THR A 272 39.80 41.91 73.73
N GLN A 273 39.48 40.65 74.00
CA GLN A 273 39.73 40.03 75.30
C GLN A 273 41.22 39.91 75.59
N ALA A 274 42.04 39.57 74.59
CA ALA A 274 43.50 39.55 74.73
C ALA A 274 44.04 40.95 75.11
N GLY A 275 43.61 42.00 74.42
CA GLY A 275 44.00 43.38 74.76
C GLY A 275 43.56 43.81 76.18
N THR A 276 42.36 43.39 76.60
CA THR A 276 41.85 43.62 77.95
C THR A 276 42.71 42.89 78.99
N ALA A 277 43.06 41.63 78.74
CA ALA A 277 43.95 40.86 79.61
C ALA A 277 45.34 41.50 79.72
N THR A 278 45.91 41.96 78.59
CA THR A 278 47.18 42.71 78.58
C THR A 278 47.09 43.98 79.42
N THR A 279 45.99 44.73 79.31
CA THR A 279 45.77 45.95 80.10
C THR A 279 45.69 45.62 81.59
N LYS A 280 44.90 44.60 81.97
CA LYS A 280 44.77 44.15 83.36
C LYS A 280 46.08 43.65 83.95
N ALA A 281 46.90 42.97 83.15
CA ALA A 281 48.25 42.56 83.56
C ALA A 281 49.14 43.78 83.85
N GLY A 282 49.06 44.82 83.01
CA GLY A 282 49.76 46.10 83.24
C GLY A 282 49.30 46.81 84.52
N GLU A 283 47.99 46.93 84.72
CA GLU A 283 47.40 47.52 85.94
C GLU A 283 47.82 46.76 87.22
N ALA A 284 47.83 45.42 87.16
CA ALA A 284 48.30 44.58 88.26
C ALA A 284 49.78 44.80 88.55
N SER A 285 50.62 44.91 87.51
CA SER A 285 52.05 45.21 87.66
C SER A 285 52.28 46.58 88.30
N ALA A 286 51.56 47.61 87.87
CA ALA A 286 51.63 48.95 88.46
C ALA A 286 51.18 48.95 89.94
N SER A 287 50.11 48.22 90.26
CA SER A 287 49.62 48.06 91.63
C SER A 287 50.65 47.37 92.53
N ALA A 288 51.36 46.36 92.00
CA ALA A 288 52.44 45.68 92.71
C ALA A 288 53.63 46.62 92.97
N MET A 289 54.02 47.46 92.00
CA MET A 289 55.05 48.48 92.19
C MET A 289 54.65 49.51 93.25
N ALA A 290 53.40 49.98 93.23
CA ALA A 290 52.89 50.91 94.24
C ALA A 290 52.92 50.30 95.65
N ALA A 291 52.51 49.04 95.81
CA ALA A 291 52.58 48.33 97.07
C ALA A 291 54.03 48.17 97.59
N ALA A 292 54.98 47.87 96.70
CA ALA A 292 56.41 47.83 97.04
C ALA A 292 56.95 49.19 97.49
N GLY A 293 56.53 50.28 96.82
CA GLY A 293 56.83 51.65 97.22
C GLY A 293 56.31 51.96 98.64
N SER A 294 55.03 51.70 98.90
CA SER A 294 54.43 51.88 100.23
C SER A 294 55.15 51.08 101.34
N ALA A 295 55.64 49.87 101.02
CA ALA A 295 56.41 49.07 101.96
C ALA A 295 57.78 49.71 102.27
N ALA A 296 58.46 50.30 101.27
CA ALA A 296 59.71 51.03 101.47
C ALA A 296 59.51 52.31 102.28
N ASP A 297 58.42 53.04 102.03
CA ASP A 297 58.05 54.23 102.83
C ASP A 297 57.80 53.85 104.29
N ALA A 298 57.07 52.76 104.54
CA ALA A 298 56.83 52.25 105.89
C ALA A 298 58.13 51.86 106.62
N ALA A 299 59.07 51.22 105.92
CA ALA A 299 60.39 50.89 106.47
C ALA A 299 61.19 52.15 106.84
N SER A 300 61.17 53.16 105.97
CA SER A 300 61.81 54.45 106.22
C SER A 300 61.21 55.17 107.43
N ALA A 301 59.88 55.17 107.54
CA ALA A 301 59.16 55.74 108.69
C ALA A 301 59.50 55.03 110.01
N LYS A 302 59.64 53.69 109.98
CA LYS A 302 60.10 52.91 111.15
C LYS A 302 61.48 53.36 111.61
N THR A 303 62.44 53.47 110.70
CA THR A 303 63.80 53.93 111.03
C THR A 303 63.80 55.34 111.60
N ALA A 304 63.00 56.25 111.04
CA ALA A 304 62.85 57.60 111.57
C ALA A 304 62.26 57.61 113.00
N ALA A 305 61.27 56.75 113.27
CA ALA A 305 60.68 56.61 114.60
C ALA A 305 61.68 56.04 115.64
N GLU A 306 62.51 55.07 115.24
CA GLU A 306 63.58 54.52 116.09
C GLU A 306 64.61 55.60 116.46
N ALA A 307 65.04 56.42 115.49
CA ALA A 307 65.95 57.54 115.73
C ALA A 307 65.37 58.59 116.68
N ALA A 308 64.07 58.91 116.55
CA ALA A 308 63.39 59.85 117.44
C ALA A 308 63.32 59.34 118.89
N ARG A 309 63.09 58.03 119.08
CA ARG A 309 63.10 57.41 120.41
C ARG A 309 64.46 57.53 121.09
N ASP A 310 65.54 57.22 120.37
CA ASP A 310 66.89 57.21 120.93
C ASP A 310 67.33 58.63 121.37
N LEU A 311 66.93 59.66 120.63
CA LEU A 311 67.17 61.06 120.99
C LEU A 311 66.47 61.47 122.30
N ALA A 312 65.23 61.04 122.50
CA ALA A 312 64.46 61.37 123.70
C ALA A 312 65.11 60.83 124.99
N GLN A 313 65.76 59.67 124.93
CA GLN A 313 66.38 59.01 126.08
C GLN A 313 67.66 59.74 126.56
N GLN A 314 68.36 60.42 125.66
CA GLN A 314 69.61 61.13 125.95
C GLN A 314 69.39 62.35 126.86
N TYR A 315 68.25 63.04 126.75
CA TYR A 315 67.96 64.26 127.51
C TYR A 315 67.65 64.03 129.01
N SER A 316 67.39 62.79 129.45
CA SER A 316 66.92 62.52 130.82
C SER A 316 68.02 62.49 131.91
N ASN A 317 69.32 62.63 131.61
CA ASN A 317 70.43 62.17 132.49
C ASN A 317 71.42 63.26 133.07
N ALA A 318 71.06 64.53 133.35
CA ALA A 318 72.01 65.57 133.88
C ALA A 318 71.66 66.21 135.27
N VAL A 319 72.65 66.61 136.13
CA VAL A 319 72.53 67.06 137.59
C VAL A 319 73.04 68.52 137.87
N ALA A 320 72.58 69.22 138.95
CA ALA A 320 72.71 70.69 139.26
C ALA A 320 73.71 71.14 140.41
N PRO A 321 74.11 72.45 140.53
CA PRO A 321 75.19 72.98 141.43
C PRO A 321 74.79 73.47 142.86
N THR A 322 75.78 73.66 143.78
CA THR A 322 75.61 73.99 145.23
C THR A 322 76.16 75.38 145.66
N VAL A 323 75.44 76.11 146.54
CA VAL A 323 75.82 77.47 147.04
C VAL A 323 75.85 77.51 148.58
N ALA A 324 76.89 78.11 149.19
CA ALA A 324 77.03 78.24 150.66
C ALA A 324 77.54 79.62 151.14
N LYS A 325 77.15 80.04 152.36
CA LYS A 325 77.48 81.34 152.99
C LYS A 325 78.10 81.17 154.39
N PRO A 326 79.43 81.22 154.54
CA PRO A 326 80.07 80.81 155.80
C PRO A 326 80.09 81.84 156.95
N GLY A 327 79.65 83.08 156.74
CA GLY A 327 79.70 84.14 157.76
C GLY A 327 81.14 84.56 158.13
N ASP A 328 81.45 84.74 159.42
CA ASP A 328 82.82 85.02 159.92
C ASP A 328 83.63 83.72 160.16
N GLY A 329 83.22 82.58 159.60
CA GLY A 329 83.94 81.31 159.73
C GLY A 329 84.93 81.06 158.59
N ALA A 330 86.04 80.36 158.83
CA ALA A 330 86.76 79.68 157.74
C ALA A 330 85.86 78.58 157.14
N TYR A 331 85.99 78.28 155.84
CA TYR A 331 85.18 77.27 155.17
C TYR A 331 86.04 76.26 154.42
N THR A 332 85.75 74.98 154.57
CA THR A 332 86.38 73.93 153.78
C THR A 332 85.38 73.44 152.74
N SER A 333 85.67 73.59 151.45
CA SER A 333 84.79 73.07 150.40
C SER A 333 84.72 71.55 150.45
N THR A 334 83.52 70.99 150.40
CA THR A 334 83.31 69.55 150.19
C THR A 334 83.28 69.23 148.70
N ARG A 335 83.25 67.93 148.36
CA ARG A 335 83.26 67.44 146.98
C ARG A 335 81.92 67.70 146.28
N VAL A 336 81.79 68.84 145.60
CA VAL A 336 80.68 69.13 144.66
C VAL A 336 81.18 69.95 143.46
N VAL A 337 80.81 69.53 142.25
CA VAL A 337 81.03 70.26 140.99
C VAL A 337 80.26 71.59 141.05
N ASN A 338 80.91 72.73 140.80
CA ASN A 338 80.32 74.08 140.95
C ASN A 338 79.84 74.41 142.38
N THR A 339 80.80 74.60 143.28
CA THR A 339 80.54 75.20 144.60
C THR A 339 80.69 76.72 144.55
N VAL A 340 79.66 77.46 144.96
CA VAL A 340 79.72 78.93 145.08
C VAL A 340 79.71 79.32 146.56
N LEU A 341 80.71 80.08 146.99
CA LEU A 341 80.88 80.55 148.36
C LEU A 341 80.77 82.07 148.44
N ILE A 342 79.97 82.57 149.38
CA ILE A 342 79.74 84.00 149.51
C ILE A 342 79.96 84.42 150.98
N TYR A 343 80.93 85.31 151.20
CA TYR A 343 81.20 85.99 152.46
C TYR A 343 80.63 87.41 152.40
N ASP A 344 79.55 87.66 153.14
CA ASP A 344 78.83 88.93 153.14
C ASP A 344 78.77 89.63 154.51
N THR A 345 79.42 89.09 155.54
CA THR A 345 79.49 89.65 156.88
C THR A 345 80.88 90.22 157.22
N PRO A 346 80.99 91.28 158.06
CA PRO A 346 82.25 91.78 158.60
C PRO A 346 83.12 90.68 159.21
N LEU A 347 84.41 90.68 158.90
CA LEU A 347 85.36 89.70 159.45
C LEU A 347 86.11 90.30 160.63
N THR A 348 86.25 89.51 161.70
CA THR A 348 87.00 89.92 162.90
C THR A 348 88.47 89.48 162.84
N ALA A 349 88.82 88.61 161.88
CA ALA A 349 90.18 88.18 161.56
C ALA A 349 90.25 87.69 160.09
N THR A 350 91.45 87.53 159.52
CA THR A 350 91.60 86.96 158.17
C THR A 350 91.10 85.51 158.17
N ARG A 351 90.20 85.16 157.24
CA ARG A 351 89.63 83.81 157.10
C ARG A 351 90.19 83.08 155.90
N THR A 352 90.28 81.76 155.98
CA THR A 352 90.73 80.93 154.88
C THR A 352 89.61 80.02 154.42
N VAL A 353 89.34 80.04 153.11
CA VAL A 353 88.59 79.02 152.41
C VAL A 353 89.58 77.95 151.96
N THR A 354 89.52 76.78 152.60
CA THR A 354 90.34 75.63 152.24
C THR A 354 89.66 74.88 151.10
N LEU A 355 90.31 74.83 149.94
CA LEU A 355 89.87 74.04 148.80
C LEU A 355 90.04 72.55 149.09
N ASN A 356 89.13 71.71 148.60
CA ASN A 356 89.14 70.27 148.87
C ASN A 356 90.43 69.63 148.30
N THR A 357 91.31 69.14 149.16
CA THR A 357 92.50 68.37 148.76
C THR A 357 92.27 66.86 148.74
N THR A 358 91.10 66.39 149.19
CA THR A 358 90.75 64.98 149.26
C THR A 358 89.85 64.60 148.08
N ASN A 359 90.43 64.01 147.04
CA ASN A 359 89.76 63.49 145.84
C ASN A 359 88.96 64.52 144.99
N PRO A 360 89.52 65.68 144.61
CA PRO A 360 88.90 66.55 143.60
C PRO A 360 88.93 65.91 142.20
N ALA A 361 87.87 66.11 141.40
CA ALA A 361 87.77 65.63 140.02
C ALA A 361 88.11 66.75 139.02
N ALA A 362 88.74 66.40 137.89
CA ALA A 362 89.06 67.38 136.85
C ALA A 362 87.77 68.10 136.39
N GLY A 363 87.77 69.43 136.49
CA GLY A 363 86.60 70.27 136.21
C GLY A 363 85.79 70.70 137.44
N ASP A 364 86.14 70.26 138.65
CA ASP A 364 85.52 70.80 139.87
C ASP A 364 85.87 72.29 140.02
N THR A 365 84.86 73.10 140.33
CA THR A 365 84.98 74.56 140.40
C THR A 365 84.50 75.10 141.75
N VAL A 366 85.26 76.06 142.29
CA VAL A 366 84.90 76.80 143.51
C VAL A 366 84.97 78.29 143.23
N ARG A 367 83.82 78.96 143.27
CA ARG A 367 83.73 80.42 143.14
C ARG A 367 83.58 81.04 144.51
N LEU A 368 84.63 81.68 145.02
CA LEU A 368 84.60 82.46 146.24
C LEU A 368 84.29 83.92 145.94
N THR A 369 83.34 84.49 146.68
CA THR A 369 82.95 85.88 146.57
C THR A 369 82.97 86.50 147.97
N ARG A 370 83.70 87.59 148.14
CA ARG A 370 83.61 88.43 149.33
C ARG A 370 82.92 89.74 148.95
N THR A 371 81.70 89.93 149.40
CA THR A 371 80.89 91.07 148.98
C THR A 371 81.40 92.38 149.59
N ALA A 372 81.04 93.50 148.98
CA ALA A 372 81.36 94.83 149.52
C ALA A 372 80.71 95.06 150.90
N ALA A 373 79.64 94.32 151.24
CA ALA A 373 78.97 94.39 152.53
C ALA A 373 79.79 93.80 153.70
N ALA A 374 80.80 92.97 153.41
CA ALA A 374 81.71 92.41 154.43
C ALA A 374 82.78 93.43 154.89
N SER A 375 82.36 94.60 155.39
CA SER A 375 83.22 95.72 155.79
C SER A 375 84.14 95.37 156.97
N GLY A 376 85.45 95.56 156.84
CA GLY A 376 86.46 95.27 157.88
C GLY A 376 87.86 95.08 157.27
N ALA A 377 88.91 95.30 158.07
CA ALA A 377 90.30 95.36 157.58
C ALA A 377 90.92 93.98 157.22
N TYR A 378 90.26 92.88 157.57
CA TYR A 378 90.78 91.51 157.36
C TYR A 378 90.38 90.93 156.00
N ASN A 379 91.09 89.92 155.49
CA ASN A 379 90.86 89.33 154.15
C ASN A 379 90.23 87.93 154.20
N VAL A 380 89.64 87.47 153.08
CA VAL A 380 89.34 86.03 152.88
C VAL A 380 90.35 85.43 151.90
N ALA A 381 91.15 84.49 152.36
CA ALA A 381 92.10 83.73 151.56
C ALA A 381 91.40 82.54 150.90
N LEU A 382 91.40 82.45 149.57
CA LEU A 382 91.11 81.22 148.84
C LEU A 382 92.37 80.34 148.87
N GLY A 383 92.56 79.61 149.97
CA GLY A 383 93.80 78.88 150.24
C GLY A 383 95.03 79.77 150.09
N ALA A 384 96.05 79.27 149.39
CA ALA A 384 97.23 80.06 149.01
C ALA A 384 97.05 80.83 147.68
N LEU A 385 95.90 80.70 147.00
CA LEU A 385 95.73 81.20 145.62
C LEU A 385 95.43 82.69 145.55
N LYS A 386 94.54 83.19 146.41
CA LYS A 386 94.14 84.60 146.38
C LYS A 386 93.61 85.08 147.72
N ASN A 387 94.09 86.23 148.20
CA ASN A 387 93.44 86.98 149.27
C ASN A 387 92.44 87.98 148.68
N LEU A 388 91.19 87.93 149.13
CA LEU A 388 90.11 88.79 148.69
C LEU A 388 89.84 89.88 149.73
N THR A 389 89.97 91.13 149.32
CA THR A 389 89.45 92.29 150.04
C THR A 389 87.93 92.39 149.85
N PRO A 390 87.19 93.21 150.62
CA PRO A 390 85.76 93.40 150.38
C PRO A 390 85.51 93.82 148.93
N GLY A 391 84.44 93.29 148.32
CA GLY A 391 84.07 93.63 146.95
C GLY A 391 84.86 92.86 145.88
N GLN A 392 85.34 91.65 146.17
CA GLN A 392 86.10 90.84 145.21
C GLN A 392 85.55 89.42 145.08
N TRP A 393 85.86 88.78 143.96
CA TRP A 393 85.62 87.36 143.75
C TRP A 393 86.84 86.67 143.15
N ALA A 394 86.91 85.37 143.35
CA ALA A 394 87.91 84.46 142.81
C ALA A 394 87.22 83.16 142.40
N HIS A 395 87.69 82.55 141.33
CA HIS A 395 87.23 81.28 140.83
C HIS A 395 88.44 80.36 140.70
N ALA A 396 88.35 79.20 141.33
CA ALA A 396 89.35 78.16 141.22
C ALA A 396 88.74 76.94 140.53
N THR A 397 89.54 76.26 139.72
CA THR A 397 89.17 75.01 139.05
C THR A 397 90.24 73.97 139.36
N TYR A 398 89.85 72.72 139.60
CA TYR A 398 90.78 71.61 139.69
C TYR A 398 91.04 71.07 138.28
N ASP A 399 92.28 71.16 137.80
CA ASP A 399 92.65 70.77 136.44
C ASP A 399 92.92 69.26 136.28
N GLY A 400 92.75 68.49 137.35
CA GLY A 400 93.10 67.07 137.44
C GLY A 400 94.35 66.82 138.28
N ALA A 401 95.18 67.84 138.53
CA ALA A 401 96.40 67.74 139.33
C ALA A 401 96.44 68.74 140.50
N ALA A 402 96.00 69.99 140.31
CA ALA A 402 96.00 71.02 141.34
C ALA A 402 94.80 71.97 141.20
N TRP A 403 94.48 72.67 142.30
CA TRP A 403 93.56 73.80 142.24
C TRP A 403 94.28 75.01 141.66
N VAL A 404 93.80 75.47 140.51
CA VAL A 404 94.35 76.64 139.82
C VAL A 404 93.33 77.78 139.86
N LEU A 405 93.81 79.01 140.06
CA LEU A 405 92.98 80.20 139.99
C LEU A 405 92.66 80.48 138.51
N THR A 406 91.41 80.28 138.11
CA THR A 406 90.96 80.44 136.71
C THR A 406 90.32 81.81 136.45
N GLY A 407 89.98 82.55 137.50
CA GLY A 407 89.57 83.95 137.37
C GLY A 407 89.52 84.67 138.70
N TYR A 408 89.70 85.98 138.70
CA TYR A 408 89.41 86.82 139.86
C TYR A 408 89.11 88.25 139.39
N GLY A 409 88.39 89.01 140.21
CA GLY A 409 88.04 90.40 139.88
C GLY A 409 87.41 91.12 141.06
N SER A 410 87.15 92.41 140.88
CA SER A 410 86.23 93.17 141.72
C SER A 410 84.77 92.83 141.36
N LEU A 411 83.88 92.94 142.34
CA LEU A 411 82.43 92.79 142.20
C LEU A 411 81.76 94.06 141.71
#